data_AF-A0A854N8M3-F1
#
_entry.id   AF-A0A854N8M3-F1
#
_cell.length_a   1.000
_cell.length_b   1.000
_cell.length_c   1.000
_cell.angle_alpha   90.00
_cell.angle_beta   90.00
_cell.angle_gamma   90.00
#
_symmetry.space_group_name_H-M   'P 1'
#
loop_
_entity.id
_entity.type
_entity.pdbx_description
1 polymer ?
#
loop_
_entity_poly.entity_id
_entity_poly.type
_entity_poly.pdbx_seq_one_letter_code
_entity_poly.pdbx_strand_id
1 'polypeptide(L)'
;LESGIQVDYVQETVEEHAAKHPQQYDVVTCMEMLEHVPDPQSVVHACARLVKPGGQVFFSTINRNGKAWLMAVVGAEYVMKMVPKGTHDVKKFIKPAELLGWVDQTTLKEQHIIGLHYNPLTNTFKLAPGVDVNYM
;
A
#
# COMPACT_ATOMS: atom_id res chain seq x y z
N LEU A 1 -12.00 -17.62 1.21
CA LEU A 1 -11.62 -18.74 0.31
C LEU A 1 -10.14 -19.05 0.61
N GLU A 2 -9.80 -20.31 0.89
CA GLU A 2 -8.53 -20.87 1.45
C GLU A 2 -8.30 -20.83 2.97
N SER A 3 -8.62 -19.78 3.73
CA SER A 3 -8.32 -19.74 5.19
C SER A 3 -9.41 -20.32 6.12
N GLY A 4 -10.60 -20.62 5.59
CA GLY A 4 -11.75 -21.07 6.39
C GLY A 4 -12.41 -20.00 7.28
N ILE A 5 -11.97 -18.74 7.17
CA ILE A 5 -12.50 -17.62 7.94
C ILE A 5 -13.71 -17.01 7.21
N GLN A 6 -14.72 -16.62 7.97
CA GLN A 6 -15.85 -15.85 7.46
C GLN A 6 -15.40 -14.40 7.17
N VAL A 7 -15.59 -13.96 5.94
CA VAL A 7 -15.21 -12.62 5.48
C VAL A 7 -16.44 -11.94 4.89
N ASP A 8 -16.65 -10.68 5.26
CA ASP A 8 -17.66 -9.82 4.64
C ASP A 8 -17.03 -9.00 3.52
N TYR A 9 -17.66 -9.00 2.34
CA TYR A 9 -17.20 -8.28 1.17
C TYR A 9 -18.26 -7.27 0.76
N VAL A 10 -17.89 -6.00 0.82
CA VAL A 10 -18.76 -4.88 0.43
C VAL A 10 -18.19 -4.18 -0.79
N GLN A 11 -19.08 -3.79 -1.71
CA GLN A 11 -18.72 -3.04 -2.91
C GLN A 11 -19.17 -1.59 -2.74
N GLU A 12 -18.27 -0.74 -2.28
CA GLU A 12 -18.45 0.71 -2.17
C GLU A 12 -17.08 1.40 -2.13
N THR A 13 -17.07 2.72 -2.14
CA THR A 13 -15.83 3.49 -1.95
C THR A 13 -15.44 3.52 -0.47
N VAL A 14 -14.15 3.67 -0.19
CA VAL A 14 -13.67 3.77 1.20
C VAL A 14 -14.18 5.04 1.87
N GLU A 15 -14.42 6.10 1.10
CA GLU A 15 -14.98 7.36 1.58
C GLU A 15 -16.42 7.21 2.07
N GLU A 16 -17.27 6.53 1.27
CA GLU A 16 -18.63 6.20 1.66
C GLU A 16 -18.66 5.28 2.87
N HIS A 17 -17.77 4.28 2.89
CA HIS A 17 -17.64 3.36 4.02
C HIS A 17 -17.21 4.09 5.30
N ALA A 18 -16.21 4.97 5.22
CA ALA A 18 -15.73 5.77 6.34
C ALA A 18 -16.78 6.74 6.90
N ALA A 19 -17.70 7.21 6.04
CA ALA A 19 -18.84 8.02 6.47
C ALA A 19 -19.82 7.23 7.35
N LYS A 20 -20.08 5.96 7.01
CA LYS A 20 -21.02 5.07 7.69
C LYS A 20 -20.40 4.36 8.91
N HIS A 21 -19.10 4.06 8.87
CA HIS A 21 -18.39 3.23 9.84
C HIS A 21 -17.20 3.94 10.51
N PRO A 22 -17.34 5.18 11.02
CA PRO A 22 -16.21 5.87 11.66
C PRO A 22 -15.77 5.13 12.92
N GLN A 23 -14.46 4.96 13.09
CA GLN A 23 -13.82 4.39 14.29
C GLN A 23 -14.36 3.00 14.67
N GLN A 24 -14.67 2.15 13.69
CA GLN A 24 -15.20 0.79 13.95
C GLN A 24 -14.12 -0.29 13.85
N TYR A 25 -12.98 0.01 13.23
CA TYR A 25 -11.94 -0.97 12.93
C TYR A 25 -10.73 -0.83 13.87
N ASP A 26 -10.27 -1.96 14.43
CA ASP A 26 -9.02 -2.01 15.19
C ASP A 26 -7.80 -1.91 14.28
N VAL A 27 -7.91 -2.48 13.06
CA VAL A 27 -6.87 -2.48 12.03
C VAL A 27 -7.50 -2.15 10.68
N VAL A 28 -6.84 -1.29 9.91
CA VAL A 28 -7.16 -1.01 8.50
C VAL A 28 -5.93 -1.29 7.64
N THR A 29 -6.07 -2.05 6.57
CA THR A 29 -4.97 -2.36 5.64
C THR A 29 -5.30 -1.83 4.24
N CYS A 30 -4.46 -0.97 3.70
CA CYS A 30 -4.56 -0.45 2.34
C CYS A 30 -3.29 -0.85 1.56
N MET A 31 -3.29 -2.06 1.02
CA MET A 31 -2.11 -2.70 0.41
C MET A 31 -2.19 -2.65 -1.11
N GLU A 32 -1.14 -2.16 -1.77
CA GLU A 32 -0.99 -2.12 -3.24
C GLU A 32 -2.22 -1.54 -3.98
N MET A 33 -2.76 -0.44 -3.43
CA MET A 33 -4.04 0.13 -3.89
C MET A 33 -3.97 1.63 -4.19
N LEU A 34 -3.16 2.39 -3.44
CA LEU A 34 -3.14 3.85 -3.53
C LEU A 34 -2.73 4.37 -4.91
N GLU A 35 -1.85 3.67 -5.63
CA GLU A 35 -1.46 4.01 -7.01
C GLU A 35 -2.58 3.81 -8.05
N HIS A 36 -3.70 3.20 -7.66
CA HIS A 36 -4.81 2.91 -8.57
C HIS A 36 -5.98 3.87 -8.42
N VAL A 37 -5.93 4.79 -7.45
CA VAL A 37 -6.99 5.78 -7.22
C VAL A 37 -6.64 7.15 -7.80
N PRO A 38 -7.66 7.94 -8.20
CA PRO A 38 -7.43 9.31 -8.69
C PRO A 38 -6.98 10.28 -7.59
N ASP A 39 -7.41 10.04 -6.33
CA ASP A 39 -7.05 10.85 -5.16
C ASP A 39 -6.59 9.97 -3.99
N PRO A 40 -5.29 9.64 -3.91
CA PRO A 40 -4.73 8.82 -2.83
C PRO A 40 -4.86 9.46 -1.44
N GLN A 41 -4.86 10.80 -1.37
CA GLN A 41 -4.95 11.51 -0.10
C GLN A 41 -6.33 11.30 0.54
N SER A 42 -7.40 11.35 -0.26
CA SER A 42 -8.76 11.04 0.19
C SER A 42 -8.85 9.66 0.85
N VAL A 43 -8.21 8.64 0.25
CA VAL A 43 -8.16 7.28 0.79
C VAL A 43 -7.44 7.24 2.14
N VAL A 44 -6.30 7.92 2.28
CA VAL A 44 -5.57 8.00 3.56
C VAL A 44 -6.45 8.61 4.66
N HIS A 45 -7.18 9.69 4.34
CA HIS A 45 -8.10 10.32 5.28
C HIS A 45 -9.26 9.41 5.66
N ALA A 46 -9.81 8.65 4.70
CA ALA A 46 -10.86 7.68 4.95
C ALA A 46 -10.38 6.54 5.87
N CYS A 47 -9.18 6.00 5.64
CA CYS A 47 -8.57 5.00 6.53
C CYS A 47 -8.37 5.55 7.96
N ALA A 48 -7.90 6.80 8.10
CA ALA A 48 -7.75 7.45 9.40
C ALA A 48 -9.10 7.63 10.14
N ARG A 49 -10.18 7.85 9.39
CA ARG A 49 -11.54 7.96 9.95
C ARG A 49 -12.13 6.60 10.36
N LEU A 50 -11.79 5.53 9.63
CA LEU A 50 -12.29 4.16 9.88
C LEU A 50 -11.70 3.55 11.14
N VAL A 51 -10.43 3.83 11.42
CA VAL A 51 -9.71 3.22 12.54
C VAL A 51 -10.11 3.81 13.89
N LYS A 52 -10.20 2.97 14.92
CA LYS A 52 -10.42 3.38 16.31
C LYS A 52 -9.25 4.23 16.82
N PRO A 53 -9.47 5.11 17.82
CA PRO A 53 -8.38 5.70 18.59
C PRO A 53 -7.45 4.61 19.14
N GLY A 54 -6.16 4.68 18.82
CA GLY A 54 -5.17 3.68 19.20
C GLY A 54 -5.11 2.43 18.32
N GLY A 55 -5.96 2.33 17.29
CA GLY A 55 -5.87 1.29 16.27
C GLY A 55 -4.74 1.54 15.26
N GLN A 56 -4.55 0.60 14.35
CA GLN A 56 -3.42 0.61 13.41
C GLN A 56 -3.90 0.70 11.96
N VAL A 57 -3.17 1.49 11.16
CA VAL A 57 -3.39 1.57 9.72
C VAL A 57 -2.09 1.23 9.03
N PHE A 58 -2.15 0.31 8.08
CA PHE A 58 -1.01 -0.11 7.25
C PHE A 58 -1.25 0.33 5.82
N PHE A 59 -0.22 0.85 5.18
CA PHE A 59 -0.20 1.20 3.77
C PHE A 59 0.93 0.45 3.08
N SER A 60 0.75 0.03 1.83
CA SER A 60 1.87 -0.46 1.02
C SER A 60 1.71 -0.04 -0.44
N THR A 61 2.82 0.31 -1.07
CA THR A 61 2.85 0.69 -2.49
C THR A 61 4.30 0.74 -3.00
N ILE A 62 4.46 1.03 -4.29
CA ILE A 62 5.73 1.13 -4.99
C ILE A 62 6.23 2.59 -4.98
N ASN A 63 7.51 2.77 -4.66
CA ASN A 63 8.16 4.07 -4.63
C ASN A 63 8.37 4.64 -6.03
N ARG A 64 8.11 5.94 -6.23
CA ARG A 64 8.33 6.61 -7.52
C ARG A 64 9.77 7.07 -7.70
N ASN A 65 10.60 6.21 -8.32
CA ASN A 65 11.92 6.58 -8.83
C ASN A 65 12.39 5.61 -9.95
N GLY A 66 13.55 5.92 -10.55
CA GLY A 66 14.10 5.11 -11.64
C GLY A 66 14.52 3.70 -11.24
N LYS A 67 14.95 3.49 -9.98
CA LYS A 67 15.32 2.16 -9.46
C LYS A 67 14.07 1.27 -9.31
N ALA A 68 12.99 1.83 -8.77
CA ALA A 68 11.71 1.14 -8.65
C ALA A 68 11.13 0.78 -10.02
N TRP A 69 11.17 1.71 -10.99
CA TRP A 69 10.78 1.43 -12.39
C TRP A 69 11.58 0.25 -12.96
N LEU A 70 12.91 0.28 -12.82
CA LEU A 70 13.77 -0.78 -13.33
C LEU A 70 13.45 -2.13 -12.69
N MET A 71 13.25 -2.18 -11.37
CA MET A 71 13.01 -3.43 -10.67
C MET A 71 11.59 -3.97 -10.87
N ALA A 72 10.56 -3.12 -10.72
CA ALA A 72 9.16 -3.52 -10.80
C ALA A 72 8.69 -3.75 -12.23
N VAL A 73 9.06 -2.87 -13.17
CA VAL A 73 8.66 -3.03 -14.57
C VAL A 73 9.63 -3.96 -15.28
N VAL A 74 10.88 -3.54 -15.48
CA VAL A 74 11.83 -4.31 -16.31
C VAL A 74 12.16 -5.66 -15.67
N GLY A 75 12.48 -5.67 -14.38
CA GLY A 75 12.81 -6.88 -13.63
C GLY A 75 11.63 -7.85 -13.57
N ALA A 76 10.53 -7.46 -12.94
CA ALA A 76 9.43 -8.37 -12.66
C ALA A 76 8.56 -8.70 -13.89
N GLU A 77 8.25 -7.74 -14.77
CA GLU A 77 7.37 -7.98 -15.93
C GLU A 77 8.11 -8.56 -17.14
N TYR A 78 9.30 -8.01 -17.46
CA TYR A 78 9.97 -8.33 -18.73
C TYR A 78 11.03 -9.44 -18.59
N VAL A 79 11.86 -9.41 -17.54
CA VAL A 79 12.95 -10.39 -17.35
C VAL A 79 12.44 -11.64 -16.66
N MET A 80 11.84 -11.47 -15.48
CA MET A 80 11.43 -12.59 -14.61
C MET A 80 10.04 -13.13 -14.92
N LYS A 81 9.21 -12.35 -15.64
CA LYS A 81 7.82 -12.71 -15.99
C LYS A 81 6.98 -13.13 -14.77
N MET A 82 7.20 -12.48 -13.63
CA MET A 82 6.45 -12.74 -12.39
C MET A 82 5.01 -12.23 -12.48
N VAL A 83 4.80 -11.15 -13.23
CA VAL A 83 3.48 -10.54 -13.45
C VAL A 83 3.29 -10.19 -14.93
N PRO A 84 2.05 -10.01 -15.41
CA PRO A 84 1.78 -9.60 -16.78
C PRO A 84 2.46 -8.29 -17.17
N LYS A 85 2.71 -8.11 -18.47
CA LYS A 85 3.25 -6.85 -18.99
C LYS A 85 2.19 -5.74 -18.91
N GLY A 86 2.63 -4.56 -18.50
CA GLY A 86 1.75 -3.39 -18.35
C GLY A 86 0.95 -3.41 -17.06
N THR A 87 1.34 -4.23 -16.08
CA THR A 87 0.71 -4.24 -14.75
C THR A 87 1.01 -2.95 -14.00
N HIS A 88 2.21 -2.39 -14.13
CA HIS A 88 2.59 -1.18 -13.41
C HIS A 88 2.66 0.07 -14.29
N ASP A 89 1.96 1.14 -13.86
CA ASP A 89 2.12 2.49 -14.39
C ASP A 89 2.94 3.35 -13.43
N VAL A 90 4.21 3.56 -13.78
CA VAL A 90 5.19 4.22 -12.93
C VAL A 90 4.86 5.69 -12.64
N LYS A 91 4.03 6.33 -13.47
CA LYS A 91 3.55 7.69 -13.17
C LYS A 91 2.67 7.72 -11.93
N LYS A 92 2.06 6.59 -11.57
CA LYS A 92 1.15 6.46 -10.44
C LYS A 92 1.82 6.00 -9.15
N PHE A 93 3.08 5.60 -9.21
CA PHE A 93 3.85 5.27 -8.00
C PHE A 93 3.89 6.47 -7.06
N ILE A 94 3.94 6.19 -5.75
CA ILE A 94 3.85 7.20 -4.70
C ILE A 94 5.15 7.18 -3.91
N LYS A 95 5.80 8.33 -3.75
CA LYS A 95 7.01 8.41 -2.91
C LYS A 95 6.62 8.24 -1.44
N PRO A 96 7.44 7.59 -0.61
CA PRO A 96 7.22 7.52 0.83
C PRO A 96 6.93 8.89 1.46
N ALA A 97 7.71 9.91 1.08
CA ALA A 97 7.53 11.27 1.60
C ALA A 97 6.18 11.91 1.22
N GLU A 98 5.58 11.54 0.09
CA GLU A 98 4.24 12.01 -0.29
C GLU A 98 3.18 11.35 0.59
N LEU A 99 3.26 10.03 0.79
CA LEU A 99 2.36 9.31 1.68
C LEU A 99 2.45 9.84 3.11
N LEU A 100 3.67 10.01 3.64
CA LEU A 100 3.87 10.56 4.98
C LEU A 100 3.28 11.97 5.10
N GLY A 101 3.44 12.81 4.07
CA GLY A 101 2.82 14.14 4.04
C GLY A 101 1.28 14.11 4.07
N TRP A 102 0.63 13.07 3.54
CA TRP A 102 -0.82 12.88 3.69
C TRP A 102 -1.18 12.34 5.07
N VAL A 103 -0.40 11.40 5.61
CA VAL A 103 -0.59 10.84 6.95
C VAL A 103 -0.50 11.95 8.01
N ASP A 104 0.45 12.87 7.88
CA ASP A 104 0.66 14.00 8.80
C ASP A 104 -0.53 14.99 8.85
N GLN A 105 -1.44 14.93 7.88
CA GLN A 105 -2.68 15.74 7.84
C GLN A 105 -3.86 15.05 8.55
N THR A 106 -3.63 13.88 9.15
CA THR A 106 -4.64 13.08 9.83
C THR A 106 -4.34 12.95 11.34
N THR A 107 -5.14 12.15 12.04
CA THR A 107 -4.88 11.78 13.45
C THR A 107 -3.86 10.65 13.59
N LEU A 108 -3.45 10.03 12.48
CA LEU A 108 -2.47 8.96 12.46
C LEU A 108 -1.06 9.49 12.76
N LYS A 109 -0.20 8.60 13.24
CA LYS A 109 1.22 8.87 13.44
C LYS A 109 2.00 7.73 12.84
N GLU A 110 2.98 8.06 11.99
CA GLU A 110 3.94 7.07 11.51
C GLU A 110 4.66 6.42 12.70
N GLN A 111 4.86 5.10 12.60
CA GLN A 111 5.52 4.31 13.64
C GLN A 111 6.73 3.54 13.10
N HIS A 112 6.63 3.07 11.86
CA HIS A 112 7.70 2.38 11.18
C HIS A 112 7.47 2.41 9.66
N ILE A 113 8.55 2.27 8.89
CA ILE A 113 8.52 2.04 7.45
C ILE A 113 9.60 1.04 7.04
N ILE A 114 9.28 0.07 6.19
CA ILE A 114 10.19 -1.00 5.78
C ILE A 114 10.01 -1.39 4.31
N GLY A 115 11.07 -1.85 3.66
CA GLY A 115 11.03 -2.34 2.28
C GLY A 115 10.76 -3.84 2.19
N LEU A 116 10.19 -4.27 1.07
CA LEU A 116 10.04 -5.67 0.69
C LEU A 116 11.06 -6.03 -0.39
N HIS A 117 12.04 -6.84 -0.02
CA HIS A 117 13.18 -7.19 -0.86
C HIS A 117 13.08 -8.63 -1.37
N TYR A 118 13.27 -8.80 -2.68
CA TYR A 118 13.34 -10.11 -3.31
C TYR A 118 14.79 -10.61 -3.41
N ASN A 119 15.03 -11.86 -2.97
CA ASN A 119 16.29 -12.55 -3.20
C ASN A 119 16.12 -13.61 -4.30
N PRO A 120 16.72 -13.43 -5.49
CA PRO A 120 16.59 -14.38 -6.61
C PRO A 120 17.32 -15.71 -6.37
N LEU A 121 18.36 -15.75 -5.54
CA LEU A 121 19.12 -16.97 -5.26
C LEU A 121 18.33 -17.95 -4.40
N THR A 122 17.59 -17.42 -3.41
CA THR A 122 16.76 -18.24 -2.52
C THR A 122 15.29 -18.26 -2.95
N ASN A 123 14.91 -17.47 -3.95
CA ASN A 123 13.54 -17.25 -4.39
C ASN A 123 12.59 -16.89 -3.22
N THR A 124 13.01 -15.96 -2.36
CA THR A 124 12.24 -15.53 -1.18
C THR A 124 12.16 -14.03 -1.09
N PHE A 125 11.00 -13.53 -0.65
CA PHE A 125 10.84 -12.14 -0.22
C PHE A 125 11.09 -11.98 1.28
N LYS A 126 11.63 -10.83 1.68
CA LYS A 126 11.89 -10.49 3.09
C LYS A 126 11.62 -9.01 3.34
N LEU A 127 11.13 -8.69 4.52
CA LEU A 127 11.12 -7.32 5.01
C LEU A 127 12.54 -6.94 5.45
N ALA A 128 13.05 -5.82 4.96
CA ALA A 128 14.37 -5.30 5.32
C ALA A 128 14.45 -3.77 5.17
N PRO A 129 15.43 -3.10 5.80
CA PRO A 129 15.65 -1.68 5.60
C PRO A 129 15.92 -1.33 4.14
N GLY A 130 15.32 -0.24 3.65
CA GLY A 130 15.53 0.29 2.31
C GLY A 130 14.25 0.43 1.50
N VAL A 131 13.65 1.61 1.52
CA VAL A 131 12.35 1.92 0.87
C VAL A 131 12.50 2.44 -0.56
N ASP A 132 13.61 2.15 -1.22
CA ASP A 132 13.91 2.71 -2.55
C ASP A 132 13.03 2.13 -3.67
N VAL A 133 12.42 0.96 -3.47
CA VAL A 133 11.65 0.27 -4.51
C VAL A 133 10.18 0.20 -4.14
N ASN A 134 9.87 -0.29 -2.95
CA ASN A 134 8.54 -0.41 -2.38
C ASN A 134 8.64 -0.19 -0.87
N TYR A 135 7.49 -0.08 -0.21
CA TYR A 135 7.45 0.11 1.22
C TYR A 135 6.12 -0.33 1.83
N MET A 136 6.19 -0.59 3.14
CA MET A 136 5.08 -0.83 4.04
C MET A 136 5.31 -0.06 5.35
#